data_AF-A0A9Q3PCT6-F1
#
_entry.id   AF-A0A9Q3PCT6-F1
#
_cell.length_a   1.000
_cell.length_b   1.000
_cell.length_c   1.000
_cell.angle_alpha   90.00
_cell.angle_beta   90.00
_cell.angle_gamma   90.00
#
_symmetry.space_group_name_H-M   'P 1'
#
loop_
_entity.id
_entity.type
_entity.pdbx_description
1 polymer ?
#
loop_
_entity_poly.entity_id
_entity_poly.type
_entity_poly.pdbx_seq_one_letter_code
_entity_poly.pdbx_strand_id
1 'polypeptide(L)'
;MLVWVLQLKDGYTQFCFPESLQAYPLTPLEWDKVQIMINLLHPLYEATLIIFQSQYPTINQALPMYILLIKRIQQASQQYDVAPMTPAITAMTEKLSKYL
;
A
#
# COMPACT_ATOMS: atom_id res chain seq x y z
N MET A 1 -10.46 0.44 -4.81
CA MET A 1 -9.66 1.67 -4.93
C MET A 1 -8.23 1.38 -5.42
N LEU A 2 -7.48 0.43 -4.84
CA LEU A 2 -6.11 0.09 -5.31
C LEU A 2 -6.05 -0.51 -6.73
N VAL A 3 -7.01 -1.36 -7.09
CA VAL A 3 -7.12 -1.93 -8.45
C VAL A 3 -7.31 -0.86 -9.53
N TRP A 4 -7.97 0.25 -9.18
CA TRP A 4 -8.19 1.37 -10.11
C TRP A 4 -6.88 2.11 -10.42
N VAL A 5 -5.91 2.14 -9.51
CA VAL A 5 -4.63 2.82 -9.72
C VAL A 5 -3.77 2.08 -10.75
N LEU A 6 -3.85 0.75 -10.80
CA LEU A 6 -3.18 -0.04 -11.84
C LEU A 6 -3.86 0.16 -13.21
N GLN A 7 -5.19 0.17 -13.26
CA GLN A 7 -5.94 0.47 -14.49
C GLN A 7 -5.70 1.90 -15.00
N LEU A 8 -5.45 2.84 -14.08
CA LEU A 8 -5.06 4.22 -14.41
C LEU A 8 -3.69 4.30 -15.06
N LYS A 9 -2.74 3.38 -14.80
CA LYS A 9 -1.43 3.37 -15.49
C LYS A 9 -1.60 3.11 -16.99
N ASP A 10 -2.43 2.14 -17.34
CA ASP A 10 -2.73 1.80 -18.73
C ASP A 10 -3.50 2.94 -19.43
N GLY A 11 -4.45 3.56 -18.73
CA GLY A 11 -5.16 4.75 -19.23
C GLY A 11 -4.26 5.98 -19.35
N TYR A 12 -3.34 6.21 -18.41
CA TYR A 12 -2.43 7.37 -18.39
C TYR A 12 -1.44 7.31 -19.56
N THR A 13 -0.87 6.13 -19.84
CA THR A 13 0.04 5.95 -21.00
C THR A 13 -0.67 6.06 -22.35
N GLN A 14 -1.97 5.73 -22.42
CA GLN A 14 -2.75 5.84 -23.65
C GLN A 14 -3.34 7.26 -23.88
N PHE A 15 -3.68 8.01 -22.82
CA PHE A 15 -4.45 9.26 -22.93
C PHE A 15 -3.69 10.55 -22.60
N CYS A 16 -2.49 10.49 -22.00
CA CYS A 16 -1.68 11.70 -21.77
C CYS A 16 -0.94 12.15 -23.03
N PHE A 17 -1.70 12.70 -23.99
CA PHE A 17 -1.18 13.44 -25.15
C PHE A 17 -1.69 14.90 -25.32
N PRO A 18 -2.57 15.51 -24.49
CA PRO A 18 -2.86 16.94 -24.65
C PRO A 18 -1.90 17.82 -23.82
N GLU A 19 -1.59 19.00 -24.37
CA GLU A 19 -0.68 20.03 -23.81
C GLU A 19 -1.00 20.45 -22.37
N SER A 20 -2.23 20.22 -21.88
CA SER A 20 -2.68 20.63 -20.55
C SER A 20 -2.21 19.74 -19.39
N LEU A 21 -1.75 18.52 -19.64
CA LEU A 21 -1.25 17.58 -18.62
C LEU A 21 0.28 17.50 -18.53
N GLN A 22 1.00 18.28 -19.37
CA GLN A 22 2.46 18.41 -19.29
C GLN A 22 2.97 19.03 -17.98
N ALA A 23 2.09 19.56 -17.13
CA ALA A 23 2.47 20.14 -15.84
C ALA A 23 2.93 19.10 -14.81
N TYR A 24 2.50 17.83 -14.92
CA TYR A 24 2.80 16.79 -13.93
C TYR A 24 3.09 15.42 -14.56
N PRO A 25 4.12 15.27 -15.40
CA PRO A 25 4.49 13.98 -15.94
C PRO A 25 5.03 13.08 -14.81
N LEU A 26 4.27 12.05 -14.41
CA LEU A 26 4.81 11.00 -13.56
C LEU A 26 5.94 10.29 -14.31
N THR A 27 7.15 10.46 -13.80
CA THR A 27 8.34 9.78 -14.28
C THR A 27 8.24 8.27 -14.01
N PRO A 28 8.98 7.42 -14.75
CA PRO A 28 9.04 5.98 -14.47
C PRO A 28 9.35 5.65 -13.00
N LEU A 29 10.22 6.44 -12.38
CA LEU A 29 10.58 6.31 -10.96
C LEU A 29 9.40 6.59 -10.01
N GLU A 30 8.52 7.53 -10.36
CA GLU A 30 7.33 7.82 -9.55
C GLU A 30 6.26 6.74 -9.71
N TRP A 31 6.16 6.12 -10.89
CA TRP A 31 5.34 4.94 -11.08
C TRP A 31 5.84 3.74 -10.28
N ASP A 32 7.15 3.56 -10.16
CA ASP A 32 7.72 2.52 -9.28
C ASP A 32 7.36 2.79 -7.82
N LYS A 33 7.40 4.05 -7.37
CA LYS A 33 6.93 4.42 -6.02
C LYS A 33 5.44 4.11 -5.85
N VAL A 34 4.59 4.44 -6.81
CA VAL A 34 3.15 4.12 -6.77
C VAL A 34 2.93 2.62 -6.68
N GLN A 35 3.69 1.82 -7.45
CA GLN A 35 3.62 0.37 -7.40
C GLN A 35 4.01 -0.17 -6.01
N ILE A 36 5.08 0.38 -5.40
CA ILE A 36 5.47 0.04 -4.02
C ILE A 36 4.35 0.41 -3.03
N MET A 37 3.70 1.58 -3.16
CA MET A 37 2.56 1.96 -2.31
C MET A 37 1.41 0.96 -2.43
N ILE A 38 1.07 0.56 -3.65
CA ILE A 38 -0.01 -0.40 -3.89
C ILE A 38 0.30 -1.74 -3.23
N ASN A 39 1.53 -2.23 -3.42
CA ASN A 39 1.98 -3.50 -2.85
C ASN A 39 1.98 -3.47 -1.31
N LEU A 40 2.25 -2.31 -0.71
CA LEU A 40 2.21 -2.13 0.74
C LEU A 40 0.78 -1.99 1.29
N LEU A 41 -0.10 -1.28 0.58
CA LEU A 41 -1.48 -1.03 1.00
C LEU A 41 -2.41 -2.20 0.75
N HIS A 42 -2.08 -3.09 -0.18
CA HIS A 42 -2.94 -4.22 -0.52
C HIS A 42 -3.14 -5.21 0.64
N PRO A 43 -2.08 -5.67 1.35
CA PRO A 43 -2.25 -6.52 2.53
C PRO A 43 -3.05 -5.84 3.67
N LEU A 44 -2.92 -4.51 3.81
CA LEU A 44 -3.71 -3.72 4.75
C LEU A 44 -5.19 -3.76 4.40
N TYR A 45 -5.52 -3.59 3.12
CA TYR A 45 -6.89 -3.68 2.63
C TYR A 45 -7.49 -5.08 2.82
N GLU A 46 -6.75 -6.14 2.53
CA GLU A 46 -7.22 -7.51 2.77
C GLU A 46 -7.49 -7.77 4.26
N ALA A 47 -6.59 -7.29 5.14
CA ALA A 47 -6.77 -7.44 6.57
C ALA A 47 -7.98 -6.68 7.10
N THR A 48 -8.24 -5.47 6.59
CA THR A 48 -9.44 -4.73 6.97
C THR A 48 -10.70 -5.45 6.49
N LEU A 49 -10.73 -6.00 5.28
CA LEU A 49 -11.88 -6.80 4.83
C LEU A 49 -12.18 -7.97 5.78
N ILE A 50 -11.15 -8.68 6.25
CA ILE A 50 -11.33 -9.80 7.19
C ILE A 50 -11.83 -9.33 8.55
N ILE A 51 -11.25 -8.26 9.11
CA ILE A 51 -11.64 -7.74 10.43
C ILE A 51 -13.06 -7.14 10.39
N PHE A 52 -13.39 -6.38 9.34
CA PHE A 52 -14.68 -5.69 9.20
C PHE A 52 -15.83 -6.61 8.77
N GLN A 53 -15.56 -7.81 8.23
CA GLN A 53 -16.60 -8.82 8.00
C GLN A 53 -17.15 -9.40 9.31
N SER A 54 -16.38 -9.34 10.40
CA SER A 54 -16.91 -9.64 11.72
C SER A 54 -17.64 -8.43 12.29
N GLN A 55 -18.90 -8.60 12.69
CA GLN A 55 -19.69 -7.55 13.34
C GLN A 55 -19.05 -7.10 14.68
N TYR A 56 -18.25 -7.97 15.28
CA TYR A 56 -17.46 -7.73 16.49
C TYR A 56 -16.12 -8.46 16.39
N PRO A 57 -15.09 -7.86 15.78
CA PRO A 57 -13.77 -8.47 15.75
C PRO A 57 -13.28 -8.61 17.20
N THR A 58 -13.15 -9.86 17.65
CA THR A 58 -12.63 -10.13 19.00
C THR A 58 -11.12 -9.92 19.03
N ILE A 59 -10.54 -9.70 20.21
CA ILE A 59 -9.09 -9.53 20.35
C ILE A 59 -8.32 -10.73 19.78
N ASN A 60 -8.89 -11.93 19.90
CA ASN A 60 -8.32 -13.17 19.36
C ASN A 60 -8.35 -13.24 17.83
N GLN A 61 -9.19 -12.45 17.17
CA GLN A 61 -9.24 -12.32 15.71
C GLN A 61 -8.38 -11.14 15.24
N ALA A 62 -8.39 -10.02 15.97
CA ALA A 62 -7.65 -8.82 15.60
C ALA A 62 -6.14 -8.97 15.80
N LEU A 63 -5.71 -9.60 16.90
CA LEU A 63 -4.29 -9.72 17.26
C LEU A 63 -3.47 -10.52 16.21
N PRO A 64 -3.91 -11.71 15.74
CA PRO A 64 -3.22 -12.41 14.67
C PRO A 64 -3.15 -11.61 13.36
N MET A 65 -4.17 -10.78 13.09
CA MET A 65 -4.20 -9.93 11.90
C MET A 65 -3.19 -8.79 11.99
N TYR A 66 -3.03 -8.14 13.15
CA TYR A 66 -1.98 -7.15 13.37
C TYR A 66 -0.58 -7.76 13.23
N ILE A 67 -0.36 -8.96 13.78
CA ILE A 67 0.91 -9.70 13.63
C ILE A 67 1.19 -10.01 12.14
N LEU A 68 0.18 -10.49 11.42
CA LEU A 68 0.28 -10.78 9.99
C LEU A 68 0.61 -9.52 9.19
N LEU A 69 -0.05 -8.40 9.48
CA LEU A 69 0.20 -7.11 8.83
C LEU A 69 1.63 -6.61 9.02
N ILE A 70 2.14 -6.65 10.25
CA ILE A 70 3.53 -6.27 10.54
C ILE A 70 4.51 -7.13 9.74
N LYS A 71 4.29 -8.46 9.70
CA LYS A 71 5.14 -9.37 8.92
C LYS A 71 5.09 -9.05 7.42
N ARG A 72 3.92 -8.76 6.86
CA ARG A 72 3.76 -8.42 5.44
C ARG A 72 4.44 -7.09 5.08
N ILE A 73 4.33 -6.08 5.94
CA ILE A 73 5.00 -4.79 5.77
C ILE A 73 6.52 -4.96 5.79
N GLN A 74 7.04 -5.77 6.72
CA GLN A 74 8.47 -6.08 6.79
C GLN A 74 8.95 -6.86 5.55
N GLN A 75 8.19 -7.84 5.07
CA GLN A 75 8.52 -8.58 3.84
C GLN A 75 8.53 -7.67 2.61
N ALA A 76 7.54 -6.78 2.47
CA ALA A 76 7.51 -5.80 1.39
C ALA A 76 8.73 -4.86 1.46
N SER A 77 9.15 -4.47 2.67
CA SER A 77 10.35 -3.63 2.86
C SER A 77 11.66 -4.32 2.48
N GLN A 78 11.70 -5.65 2.50
CA GLN A 78 12.89 -6.43 2.11
C GLN A 78 12.92 -6.75 0.60
N GLN A 79 11.76 -6.76 -0.07
CA GLN A 79 11.64 -7.13 -1.49
C GLN A 79 11.85 -5.97 -2.46
N TYR A 80 11.66 -4.72 -2.02
CA TYR A 80 11.81 -3.54 -2.86
C TYR A 80 12.91 -2.64 -2.32
N ASP A 81 13.61 -1.91 -3.19
CA ASP A 81 14.54 -0.84 -2.77
C ASP A 81 13.71 0.34 -2.24
N VAL A 82 13.21 0.17 -1.03
CA VAL A 82 12.29 1.09 -0.34
C VAL A 82 13.03 2.23 0.35
N ALA A 83 14.30 2.50 0.03
CA ALA A 83 15.05 3.62 0.59
C ALA A 83 14.23 4.94 0.71
N PRO A 84 13.40 5.35 -0.29
CA PRO A 84 12.55 6.54 -0.17
C PRO A 84 11.29 6.36 0.71
N MET A 85 10.88 5.13 1.02
CA MET A 85 9.66 4.79 1.77
C MET A 85 9.92 4.19 3.15
N THR A 86 11.17 3.88 3.49
CA THR A 86 11.62 3.45 4.82
C THR A 86 10.98 4.26 5.97
N PRO A 87 10.95 5.60 5.97
CA PRO A 87 10.32 6.35 7.07
C PRO A 87 8.83 6.06 7.22
N ALA A 88 8.10 5.89 6.11
CA ALA A 88 6.68 5.56 6.14
C ALA A 88 6.44 4.13 6.66
N ILE A 89 7.26 3.18 6.20
CA ILE A 89 7.22 1.77 6.63
C ILE A 89 7.48 1.65 8.14
N THR A 90 8.49 2.35 8.64
CA THR A 90 8.83 2.37 10.07
C THR A 90 7.68 2.96 10.88
N ALA A 91 7.13 4.10 10.46
CA ALA A 91 6.01 4.74 11.15
C ALA A 91 4.74 3.86 11.16
N MET A 92 4.47 3.12 10.08
CA MET A 92 3.35 2.18 10.02
C MET A 92 3.56 0.99 10.95
N THR A 93 4.78 0.44 10.97
CA THR A 93 5.15 -0.67 11.86
C THR A 93 5.02 -0.26 13.33
N GLU A 94 5.52 0.92 13.69
CA GLU A 94 5.43 1.45 15.06
C GLU A 94 3.98 1.71 15.48
N LYS A 95 3.13 2.18 14.56
CA LYS A 95 1.70 2.34 14.85
C LYS A 95 1.02 1.00 15.08
N LEU A 96 1.29 0.00 14.24
CA LEU A 96 0.69 -1.32 14.36
C LEU A 96 1.18 -2.08 15.60
N SER A 97 2.44 -1.89 16.01
CA SER A 97 2.98 -2.53 17.21
C SER A 97 2.34 -2.03 18.51
N LYS A 98 1.71 -0.85 18.51
CA LYS A 98 0.97 -0.33 19.69
C LYS A 98 -0.33 -1.10 19.97
N TYR A 99 -0.78 -1.90 19.02
CA TYR A 99 -1.99 -2.74 19.14
C TYR A 99 -1.67 -4.21 19.44
N LEU A 100 -0.37 -4.53 19.61
CA LEU A 100 0.12 -5.79 20.15
C LEU A 100 0.39 -5.65 21.65
#